data_AF-A0A954FSZ8-F1
#
_entry.id   AF-A0A954FSZ8-F1
#
_cell.length_a   1.000
_cell.length_b   1.000
_cell.length_c   1.000
_cell.angle_alpha   90.00
_cell.angle_beta   90.00
_cell.angle_gamma   90.00
#
_symmetry.space_group_name_H-M   'P 1'
#
loop_
_entity.id
_entity.type
_entity.pdbx_description
1 polymer ?
#
loop_
_entity_poly.entity_id
_entity_poly.type
_entity_poly.pdbx_seq_one_letter_code
_entity_poly.pdbx_strand_id
1 'polypeptide(L)'
;LLKEHIEGGAILAMLIVLVGILCIVAGDWASENFSGNLLALASGVCYALVVIFFRVLRDEHPAWLVALCLLVSSAMIAPWVLRLGISLTGLQLFLIATLGVVQMGTPYVIFSHAVKTVNSQEAALLVLTEPILNPIWVWLFWGETVSLATLIGCALIVLGLLVRFLFFRPKQILRPENT
;
A
#
# COMPACT_ATOMS: atom_id res chain seq x y z
N LEU A 1 13.31 16.53 -6.10
CA LEU A 1 13.34 15.08 -6.40
C LEU A 1 14.56 14.47 -5.71
N LEU A 2 14.35 13.42 -4.94
CA LEU A 2 15.21 12.93 -3.85
C LEU A 2 16.67 12.68 -4.26
N LYS A 3 17.60 13.51 -3.78
CA LYS A 3 19.03 13.18 -3.64
C LYS A 3 19.21 12.36 -2.36
N GLU A 4 18.61 11.17 -2.28
CA GLU A 4 19.07 10.18 -1.32
C GLU A 4 20.22 9.41 -1.99
N HIS A 5 21.40 9.44 -1.36
CA HIS A 5 22.49 8.56 -1.75
C HIS A 5 21.98 7.13 -1.54
N ILE A 6 21.68 6.43 -2.62
CA ILE A 6 21.16 5.06 -2.53
C ILE A 6 22.33 4.18 -2.09
N GLU A 7 22.39 3.89 -0.80
CA GLU A 7 23.36 2.94 -0.24
C GLU A 7 23.12 1.56 -0.87
N GLY A 8 24.17 0.92 -1.37
CA GLY A 8 24.03 -0.32 -2.16
C GLY A 8 23.27 -1.44 -1.46
N GLY A 9 23.26 -1.48 -0.12
CA GLY A 9 22.47 -2.47 0.60
C GLY A 9 21.01 -2.10 0.82
N ALA A 10 20.61 -0.84 0.66
CA ALA A 10 19.19 -0.49 0.51
C ALA A 10 18.62 -1.12 -0.77
N ILE A 11 19.40 -1.13 -1.86
CA ILE A 11 19.05 -1.81 -3.12
C ILE A 11 18.91 -3.31 -2.89
N LEU A 12 19.88 -3.94 -2.22
CA LEU A 12 19.82 -5.37 -1.92
C LEU A 12 18.57 -5.73 -1.11
N ALA A 13 18.25 -4.96 -0.06
CA ALA A 13 17.04 -5.18 0.72
C ALA A 13 15.76 -5.03 -0.12
N MET A 14 15.69 -4.01 -0.99
CA MET A 14 14.55 -3.81 -1.90
C MET A 14 14.41 -4.97 -2.89
N LEU A 15 15.52 -5.50 -3.41
CA LEU A 15 15.50 -6.67 -4.30
C LEU A 15 14.99 -7.93 -3.58
N ILE A 16 15.42 -8.17 -2.34
CA ILE A 16 14.93 -9.32 -1.55
C ILE A 16 13.41 -9.22 -1.33
N VAL A 17 12.92 -8.03 -0.95
CA VAL A 17 11.48 -7.78 -0.79
C VAL A 17 10.74 -8.00 -2.12
N LEU A 18 11.27 -7.49 -3.23
CA LEU A 18 10.69 -7.67 -4.56
C LEU A 18 10.59 -9.15 -4.94
N VAL A 19 11.63 -9.94 -4.69
CA VAL A 19 11.61 -11.40 -4.90
C VAL A 19 10.56 -12.07 -4.01
N GLY A 20 10.41 -11.61 -2.76
CA GLY A 20 9.34 -12.08 -1.88
C GLY A 20 7.95 -11.86 -2.47
N ILE A 21 7.66 -10.64 -2.94
CA ILE A 21 6.39 -10.30 -3.60
C ILE A 21 6.18 -11.15 -4.86
N LEU A 22 7.22 -11.29 -5.70
CA LEU A 22 7.15 -12.12 -6.91
C LEU A 22 6.91 -13.59 -6.57
N CYS A 23 7.44 -14.10 -5.45
CA CYS A 23 7.18 -15.47 -5.00
C CYS A 23 5.71 -15.67 -4.61
N ILE A 24 5.09 -14.70 -3.94
CA ILE A 24 3.65 -14.73 -3.63
C ILE A 24 2.83 -14.80 -4.92
N VAL A 25 3.15 -13.94 -5.89
CA VAL A 25 2.44 -13.88 -7.19
C VAL A 25 2.70 -15.14 -8.03
N ALA A 26 3.93 -15.66 -8.02
CA ALA A 26 4.32 -16.85 -8.78
C ALA A 26 3.66 -18.13 -8.24
N GLY A 27 3.39 -18.20 -6.93
CA GLY A 27 2.67 -19.31 -6.32
C GLY A 27 1.26 -19.51 -6.86
N ASP A 28 0.64 -18.42 -7.32
CA ASP A 28 -0.69 -18.41 -7.91
C ASP A 28 -0.65 -18.31 -9.45
N TRP A 29 0.54 -18.40 -10.06
CA TRP A 29 0.72 -18.29 -11.52
C TRP A 29 0.11 -19.45 -12.31
N ALA A 30 -0.13 -20.58 -11.66
CA ALA A 30 -0.74 -21.76 -12.25
C ALA A 30 -2.28 -21.80 -12.11
N SER A 31 -2.92 -20.79 -11.50
CA SER A 31 -4.37 -20.73 -11.32
C SER A 31 -5.09 -20.10 -12.52
N GLU A 32 -6.41 -20.30 -12.63
CA GLU A 32 -7.27 -19.74 -13.68
C GLU A 32 -7.30 -18.19 -13.72
N ASN A 33 -6.63 -17.50 -12.78
CA ASN A 33 -6.74 -16.06 -12.53
C ASN A 33 -5.54 -15.21 -13.01
N PHE A 34 -4.81 -15.64 -14.04
CA PHE A 34 -3.62 -14.94 -14.56
C PHE A 34 -3.86 -13.44 -14.85
N SER A 35 -5.02 -13.10 -15.43
CA SER A 35 -5.41 -11.71 -15.73
C SER A 35 -5.58 -10.85 -14.46
N GLY A 36 -6.09 -11.45 -13.39
CA GLY A 36 -6.20 -10.81 -12.07
C GLY A 36 -4.84 -10.48 -11.47
N ASN A 37 -3.87 -11.40 -11.57
CA ASN A 37 -2.52 -11.18 -11.06
C ASN A 37 -1.80 -10.05 -11.81
N LEU A 38 -1.99 -9.93 -13.13
CA LEU A 38 -1.43 -8.81 -13.90
C LEU A 38 -2.07 -7.47 -13.51
N LEU A 39 -3.39 -7.43 -13.31
CA LEU A 39 -4.10 -6.25 -12.83
C LEU A 39 -3.68 -5.85 -11.41
N ALA A 40 -3.42 -6.82 -10.53
CA ALA A 40 -2.90 -6.57 -9.18
C ALA A 40 -1.49 -5.97 -9.20
N LEU A 41 -0.61 -6.45 -10.08
CA LEU A 41 0.71 -5.84 -10.27
C LEU A 41 0.59 -4.40 -10.81
N ALA A 42 -0.28 -4.18 -11.79
CA ALA A 42 -0.53 -2.86 -12.35
C ALA A 42 -1.09 -1.89 -11.29
N SER A 43 -2.03 -2.34 -10.45
CA SER A 43 -2.57 -1.52 -9.36
C SER A 43 -1.51 -1.16 -8.32
N GLY A 44 -0.57 -2.06 -8.01
CA GLY A 44 0.58 -1.79 -7.16
C GLY A 44 1.48 -0.67 -7.71
N VAL A 45 1.77 -0.69 -9.02
CA VAL A 45 2.53 0.38 -9.69
C VAL A 45 1.78 1.72 -9.63
N CYS A 46 0.47 1.71 -9.94
CA CYS A 46 -0.38 2.91 -9.82
C CYS A 46 -0.40 3.45 -8.40
N TYR A 47 -0.49 2.59 -7.38
CA TYR A 47 -0.46 3.01 -5.98
C TYR A 47 0.88 3.63 -5.59
N ALA A 48 2.01 3.06 -6.03
CA ALA A 48 3.31 3.66 -5.83
C ALA A 48 3.39 5.08 -6.40
N LEU A 49 2.78 5.33 -7.58
CA LEU A 49 2.66 6.67 -8.15
C LEU A 49 1.83 7.61 -7.27
N VAL A 50 0.71 7.15 -6.72
CA VAL A 50 -0.11 7.94 -5.77
C VAL A 50 0.74 8.40 -4.58
N VAL A 51 1.53 7.50 -3.98
CA VAL A 51 2.42 7.84 -2.86
C VAL A 51 3.46 8.88 -3.28
N ILE A 52 4.06 8.74 -4.46
CA ILE A 52 5.02 9.72 -5.00
C ILE A 52 4.36 11.08 -5.20
N PHE A 53 3.17 11.14 -5.80
CA PHE A 53 2.44 12.39 -6.01
C PHE A 53 2.04 13.05 -4.69
N PHE A 54 1.62 12.29 -3.68
CA PHE A 54 1.35 12.84 -2.35
C PHE A 54 2.61 13.42 -1.69
N ARG A 55 3.80 12.84 -1.94
CA ARG A 55 5.07 13.44 -1.51
C ARG A 55 5.41 14.72 -2.26
N VAL A 56 5.15 14.76 -3.57
CA VAL A 56 5.40 15.96 -4.41
C VAL A 56 4.46 17.10 -4.02
N LEU A 57 3.19 16.79 -3.78
CA LEU A 57 2.14 17.75 -3.40
C LEU A 57 2.03 17.91 -1.87
N ARG A 58 3.12 17.68 -1.14
CA ARG A 58 3.13 17.75 0.33
C ARG A 58 2.84 19.13 0.89
N ASP A 59 2.95 20.19 0.08
CA ASP A 59 2.69 21.55 0.54
C ASP A 59 1.18 21.89 0.47
N GLU A 60 0.38 21.07 -0.22
CA GLU A 60 -1.07 21.20 -0.32
C GLU A 60 -1.80 20.67 0.92
N HIS A 61 -3.03 21.14 1.15
CA HIS A 61 -3.85 20.67 2.26
C HIS A 61 -4.28 19.20 2.03
N PRO A 62 -3.92 18.24 2.92
CA PRO A 62 -4.12 16.81 2.68
C PRO A 62 -5.58 16.40 2.45
N ALA A 63 -6.50 16.96 3.24
CA ALA A 63 -7.92 16.63 3.12
C ALA A 63 -8.49 17.05 1.76
N TRP A 64 -8.03 18.20 1.24
CA TRP A 64 -8.44 18.69 -0.07
C TRP A 64 -7.91 17.81 -1.21
N LEU A 65 -6.63 17.44 -1.13
CA LEU A 65 -6.00 16.58 -2.12
C LEU A 65 -6.68 15.20 -2.19
N VAL A 66 -6.93 14.58 -1.03
CA VAL A 66 -7.63 13.29 -0.94
C VAL A 66 -9.08 13.40 -1.43
N ALA A 67 -9.80 14.47 -1.07
CA ALA A 67 -11.16 14.70 -1.55
C ALA A 67 -11.22 14.81 -3.07
N LEU A 68 -10.31 15.58 -3.69
CA LEU A 68 -10.23 15.68 -5.15
C LEU A 68 -9.91 14.33 -5.81
N CYS A 69 -8.94 13.58 -5.28
CA CYS A 69 -8.63 12.25 -5.79
C CYS A 69 -9.86 11.33 -5.76
N LEU A 70 -10.55 11.25 -4.62
CA LEU A 70 -11.73 10.39 -4.47
C LEU A 70 -12.90 10.85 -5.34
N LEU A 71 -13.12 12.16 -5.49
CA LEU A 71 -14.16 12.71 -6.36
C LEU A 71 -13.88 12.40 -7.84
N VAL A 72 -12.64 12.59 -8.30
CA VAL A 72 -12.25 12.27 -9.68
C VAL A 72 -12.36 10.76 -9.92
N SER A 73 -11.85 9.93 -9.01
CA SER A 73 -11.99 8.46 -9.12
C SER A 73 -13.45 8.03 -9.16
N SER A 74 -14.32 8.62 -8.31
CA SER A 74 -15.76 8.36 -8.32
C SER A 74 -16.39 8.78 -9.65
N ALA A 75 -16.04 9.96 -10.18
CA ALA A 75 -16.58 10.45 -11.45
C ALA A 75 -16.14 9.58 -12.64
N MET A 76 -14.92 9.05 -12.64
CA MET A 76 -14.42 8.15 -13.68
C MET A 76 -15.16 6.81 -13.70
N ILE A 77 -15.51 6.27 -12.52
CA ILE A 77 -16.16 4.96 -12.39
C ILE A 77 -17.70 5.07 -12.52
N ALA A 78 -18.28 6.21 -12.18
CA ALA A 78 -19.73 6.42 -12.17
C ALA A 78 -20.46 6.00 -13.46
N PRO A 79 -19.98 6.31 -14.69
CA PRO A 79 -20.66 5.91 -15.91
C PRO A 79 -20.80 4.39 -16.05
N TRP A 80 -19.84 3.62 -15.53
CA TRP A 80 -19.89 2.17 -15.57
C TRP A 80 -20.87 1.62 -14.54
N VAL A 81 -20.84 2.15 -13.31
CA VAL A 81 -21.75 1.75 -12.22
C VAL A 81 -23.20 2.05 -12.57
N LEU A 82 -23.48 3.21 -13.15
CA LEU A 82 -24.83 3.60 -13.57
C LEU A 82 -25.39 2.69 -14.67
N ARG A 83 -24.53 2.08 -15.50
CA ARG A 83 -24.94 1.12 -16.53
C ARG A 83 -25.26 -0.27 -15.99
N LEU A 84 -24.81 -0.61 -14.78
CA LEU A 84 -25.08 -1.92 -14.18
C LEU A 84 -26.53 -2.08 -13.72
N GLY A 85 -27.30 -0.99 -13.59
CA GLY A 85 -28.71 -1.03 -13.22
C GLY A 85 -28.99 -1.62 -11.83
N ILE A 86 -28.00 -1.60 -10.94
CA ILE A 86 -28.10 -2.19 -9.60
C ILE A 86 -28.96 -1.28 -8.72
N SER A 87 -30.05 -1.83 -8.17
CA SER A 87 -30.83 -1.18 -7.13
C SER A 87 -30.22 -1.50 -5.76
N LEU A 88 -29.89 -0.47 -4.99
CA LEU A 88 -29.33 -0.61 -3.65
C LEU A 88 -30.41 -0.35 -2.60
N THR A 89 -30.43 -1.18 -1.56
CA THR A 89 -31.25 -0.93 -0.37
C THR A 89 -30.65 0.22 0.44
N GLY A 90 -31.47 0.86 1.29
CA GLY A 90 -30.98 1.95 2.18
C GLY A 90 -29.83 1.51 3.08
N LEU A 91 -29.87 0.27 3.58
CA LEU A 91 -28.78 -0.31 4.37
C LEU A 91 -27.49 -0.48 3.53
N GLN A 92 -27.58 -0.98 2.30
CA GLN A 92 -26.41 -1.13 1.43
C GLN A 92 -25.78 0.22 1.08
N LEU A 93 -26.61 1.25 0.81
CA LEU A 93 -26.12 2.62 0.62
C LEU A 93 -25.38 3.14 1.86
N PHE A 94 -25.94 2.91 3.05
CA PHE A 94 -25.30 3.30 4.30
C PHE A 94 -23.96 2.56 4.52
N LEU A 95 -23.90 1.26 4.25
CA LEU A 95 -22.66 0.48 4.38
C LEU A 95 -21.60 0.94 3.39
N ILE A 96 -21.95 1.15 2.12
CA ILE A 96 -21.03 1.65 1.09
C ILE A 96 -20.53 3.06 1.44
N ALA A 97 -21.41 3.94 1.91
CA ALA A 97 -21.03 5.27 2.37
C ALA A 97 -20.07 5.20 3.57
N THR A 98 -20.34 4.30 4.52
CA THR A 98 -19.48 4.08 5.68
C THR A 98 -18.11 3.54 5.27
N LEU A 99 -18.04 2.57 4.35
CA LEU A 99 -16.78 2.09 3.79
C LEU A 99 -16.03 3.22 3.06
N GLY A 100 -16.71 4.01 2.24
CA GLY A 100 -16.12 5.14 1.53
C GLY A 100 -15.52 6.18 2.47
N VAL A 101 -16.21 6.54 3.55
CA VAL A 101 -15.73 7.55 4.51
C VAL A 101 -14.67 6.96 5.44
N VAL A 102 -15.00 5.87 6.13
CA VAL A 102 -14.19 5.32 7.24
C VAL A 102 -13.03 4.47 6.74
N GLN A 103 -13.22 3.67 5.66
CA GLN A 103 -12.18 2.77 5.15
C GLN A 103 -11.30 3.44 4.09
N MET A 104 -11.85 4.35 3.27
CA MET A 104 -11.08 5.03 2.22
C MET A 104 -10.70 6.45 2.64
N GLY A 105 -11.68 7.34 2.87
CA GLY A 105 -11.42 8.75 3.13
C GLY A 105 -10.50 9.01 4.33
N THR A 106 -10.87 8.50 5.50
CA THR A 106 -10.12 8.75 6.75
C THR A 106 -8.67 8.23 6.66
N PRO A 107 -8.39 6.99 6.23
CA PRO A 107 -7.02 6.48 6.14
C PRO A 107 -6.18 7.24 5.11
N TYR A 108 -6.73 7.64 3.96
CA TYR A 108 -5.97 8.42 2.97
C TYR A 108 -5.61 9.82 3.49
N VAL A 109 -6.47 10.48 4.26
CA VAL A 109 -6.16 11.78 4.87
C VAL A 109 -5.05 11.62 5.91
N ILE A 110 -5.15 10.60 6.78
CA ILE A 110 -4.11 10.28 7.77
C ILE A 110 -2.79 9.94 7.07
N PHE A 111 -2.83 9.10 6.04
CA PHE A 111 -1.68 8.69 5.25
C PHE A 111 -1.01 9.88 4.56
N SER A 112 -1.80 10.76 3.94
CA SER A 112 -1.29 11.98 3.30
C SER A 112 -0.61 12.91 4.31
N HIS A 113 -1.11 13.01 5.55
CA HIS A 113 -0.41 13.71 6.64
C HIS A 113 0.88 12.99 7.05
N ALA A 114 0.80 11.68 7.27
CA ALA A 114 1.92 10.86 7.73
C ALA A 114 3.08 10.88 6.73
N VAL A 115 2.81 10.82 5.43
CA VAL A 115 3.84 10.86 4.38
C VAL A 115 4.68 12.15 4.41
N LYS A 116 4.18 13.24 5.02
CA LYS A 116 4.94 14.49 5.20
C LYS A 116 5.91 14.46 6.38
N THR A 117 5.62 13.68 7.41
CA THR A 117 6.30 13.72 8.71
C THR A 117 7.06 12.44 9.04
N VAL A 118 6.65 11.31 8.47
CA VAL A 118 7.22 9.99 8.75
C VAL A 118 8.54 9.82 8.02
N ASN A 119 9.56 9.37 8.77
CA ASN A 119 10.85 9.03 8.21
C ASN A 119 10.69 7.90 7.18
N SER A 120 11.44 7.95 6.08
CA SER A 120 11.38 7.01 4.95
C SER A 120 11.39 5.53 5.38
N GLN A 121 12.04 5.24 6.50
CA GLN A 121 12.13 3.90 7.08
C GLN A 121 10.86 3.40 7.78
N GLU A 122 10.24 4.24 8.59
CA GLU A 122 9.02 3.88 9.33
C GLU A 122 7.86 3.71 8.36
N ALA A 123 7.80 4.55 7.32
CA ALA A 123 6.86 4.40 6.22
C ALA A 123 7.05 3.06 5.49
N ALA A 124 8.31 2.66 5.22
CA ALA A 124 8.59 1.38 4.58
C ALA A 124 8.19 0.18 5.44
N LEU A 125 8.39 0.25 6.77
CA LEU A 125 7.89 -0.79 7.69
C LEU A 125 6.38 -0.90 7.67
N LEU A 126 5.67 0.23 7.78
CA LEU A 126 4.21 0.24 7.77
C LEU A 126 3.66 -0.36 6.47
N VAL A 127 4.18 0.06 5.32
CA VAL A 127 3.76 -0.45 4.01
C VAL A 127 4.06 -1.94 3.84
N LEU A 128 5.16 -2.44 4.39
CA LEU A 128 5.52 -3.87 4.28
C LEU A 128 4.86 -4.75 5.36
N THR A 129 4.36 -4.15 6.43
CA THR A 129 3.56 -4.86 7.44
C THR A 129 2.20 -5.26 6.88
N GLU A 130 1.62 -4.43 6.01
CA GLU A 130 0.33 -4.66 5.36
C GLU A 130 0.25 -6.01 4.60
N PRO A 131 1.15 -6.33 3.65
CA PRO A 131 1.11 -7.61 2.94
C PRO A 131 1.40 -8.83 3.82
N ILE A 132 2.04 -8.65 4.97
CA ILE A 132 2.26 -9.74 5.95
C ILE A 132 1.01 -9.99 6.77
N LEU A 133 0.34 -8.92 7.21
CA LEU A 133 -0.87 -8.99 8.01
C LEU A 133 -2.06 -9.52 7.20
N ASN A 134 -2.15 -9.21 5.91
CA ASN A 134 -3.31 -9.57 5.10
C ASN A 134 -3.58 -11.10 5.08
N PRO A 135 -2.62 -11.99 4.76
CA PRO A 135 -2.84 -13.44 4.86
C PRO A 135 -3.15 -13.94 6.28
N ILE A 136 -2.58 -13.30 7.31
CA ILE A 136 -2.84 -13.67 8.72
C ILE A 136 -4.30 -13.42 9.09
N TRP A 137 -4.86 -12.28 8.67
CA TRP A 137 -6.25 -11.93 8.96
C TRP A 137 -7.23 -12.84 8.23
N VAL A 138 -6.98 -13.13 6.95
CA VAL A 138 -7.84 -14.02 6.16
C VAL A 138 -7.81 -15.44 6.74
N TRP A 139 -6.62 -15.92 7.14
CA TRP A 139 -6.51 -17.21 7.81
C TRP A 139 -7.28 -17.24 9.16
N LEU A 140 -7.17 -16.19 9.97
CA LEU A 140 -7.80 -16.16 11.30
C LEU A 140 -9.33 -16.04 11.25
N PHE A 141 -9.86 -15.17 10.39
CA PHE A 141 -11.29 -14.83 10.37
C PHE A 141 -12.09 -15.59 9.31
N TRP A 142 -11.47 -15.94 8.18
CA TRP A 142 -12.11 -16.66 7.07
C TRP A 142 -11.70 -18.13 7.00
N GLY A 143 -10.63 -18.53 7.68
CA GLY A 143 -10.16 -19.93 7.70
C GLY A 143 -9.55 -20.39 6.38
N GLU A 144 -9.22 -19.48 5.46
CA GLU A 144 -8.59 -19.87 4.19
C GLU A 144 -7.16 -20.36 4.42
N THR A 145 -6.79 -21.44 3.74
CA THR A 145 -5.45 -22.01 3.85
C THR A 145 -4.43 -21.11 3.14
N VAL A 146 -3.45 -20.63 3.88
CA VAL A 146 -2.34 -19.85 3.31
C VAL A 146 -1.42 -20.77 2.52
N SER A 147 -1.15 -20.43 1.26
CA SER A 147 -0.27 -21.22 0.40
C SER A 147 1.18 -21.20 0.90
N LEU A 148 1.95 -22.26 0.61
CA LEU A 148 3.39 -22.29 0.91
C LEU A 148 4.15 -21.15 0.23
N ALA A 149 3.75 -20.78 -0.99
CA ALA A 149 4.36 -19.66 -1.70
C ALA A 149 4.11 -18.32 -0.99
N THR A 150 2.91 -18.11 -0.44
CA THR A 150 2.59 -16.93 0.37
C THR A 150 3.47 -16.88 1.62
N LEU A 151 3.66 -18.01 2.32
CA LEU A 151 4.52 -18.08 3.51
C LEU A 151 5.99 -17.78 3.18
N ILE A 152 6.53 -18.37 2.10
CA ILE A 152 7.89 -18.12 1.64
C ILE A 152 8.06 -16.64 1.26
N GLY A 153 7.10 -16.08 0.54
CA GLY A 153 7.10 -14.68 0.16
C GLY A 153 7.08 -13.73 1.37
N CYS A 154 6.22 -13.99 2.36
CA CYS A 154 6.19 -13.24 3.62
C CYS A 154 7.54 -13.33 4.36
N ALA A 155 8.15 -14.53 4.42
CA ALA A 155 9.46 -14.71 5.04
C ALA A 155 10.57 -13.91 4.34
N LEU A 156 10.56 -13.86 3.01
CA LEU A 156 11.49 -13.05 2.22
C LEU A 156 11.29 -11.55 2.44
N ILE A 157 10.03 -11.08 2.54
CA ILE A 157 9.74 -9.68 2.85
C ILE A 157 10.32 -9.30 4.23
N VAL A 158 10.10 -10.14 5.25
CA VAL A 158 10.66 -9.95 6.60
C VAL A 158 12.19 -9.99 6.56
N LEU A 159 12.80 -10.90 5.81
CA LEU A 159 14.25 -10.97 5.66
C LEU A 159 14.82 -9.69 5.04
N GLY A 160 14.21 -9.19 3.96
CA GLY A 160 14.64 -7.95 3.32
C GLY A 160 14.53 -6.74 4.27
N LEU A 161 13.49 -6.70 5.09
CA LEU A 161 13.36 -5.71 6.16
C LEU A 161 14.49 -5.83 7.19
N LEU A 162 14.77 -7.03 7.70
CA LEU A 162 15.84 -7.26 8.68
C LEU A 162 17.20 -6.84 8.12
N VAL A 163 17.48 -7.15 6.85
CA VAL A 163 18.71 -6.73 6.17
C VAL A 163 18.79 -5.19 6.12
N ARG A 164 17.68 -4.52 5.76
CA ARG A 164 17.63 -3.05 5.76
C ARG A 164 17.87 -2.47 7.14
N PHE A 165 17.19 -2.97 8.17
CA PHE A 165 17.23 -2.39 9.53
C PHE A 165 18.54 -2.64 10.28
N LEU A 166 19.11 -3.84 10.14
CA LEU A 166 20.31 -4.23 10.88
C LEU A 166 21.58 -3.69 10.23
N PHE A 167 21.63 -3.62 8.90
CA PHE A 167 22.85 -3.23 8.19
C PHE A 167 22.84 -1.78 7.68
N PHE A 168 21.66 -1.17 7.49
CA PHE A 168 21.51 0.16 6.91
C PHE A 168 20.58 1.01 7.79
N ARG A 169 21.08 1.38 8.97
CA ARG A 169 20.50 2.49 9.75
C ARG A 169 20.88 3.81 9.06
N PRO A 170 19.97 4.53 8.40
CA PRO A 170 20.22 5.89 8.03
C PRO A 170 20.42 6.67 9.33
N LYS A 171 21.41 7.55 9.31
CA LYS A 171 21.65 8.49 10.40
C LYS A 171 20.35 9.24 10.64
N GLN A 172 19.72 9.02 11.80
CA GLN A 172 18.64 9.89 12.27
C GLN A 172 19.20 11.31 12.23
N ILE A 173 18.64 12.15 11.36
CA ILE A 173 18.89 13.59 11.43
C ILE A 173 18.18 14.02 12.71
N LEU A 174 18.90 13.98 13.83
CA LEU A 174 18.52 14.65 15.06
C LEU A 174 18.33 16.11 14.67
N ARG A 175 17.08 16.55 14.49
CA ARG A 175 16.77 17.97 14.45
C ARG A 175 17.17 18.50 15.83
N PRO A 176 18.12 19.44 15.94
CA PRO A 176 18.30 20.13 17.20
C PRO A 176 16.97 20.83 17.51
N GLU A 177 16.42 20.49 18.68
CA GLU A 177 15.35 21.22 19.33
C GLU A 177 15.88 22.65 19.55
N ASN A 178 15.53 23.58 18.67
CA ASN A 178 15.73 24.99 18.95
C ASN A 178 14.53 25.48 19.78
N THR A 179 14.81 25.61 21.08
CA THR A 179 14.34 26.61 22.06
C THR A 179 13.31 27.63 21.58
#